data_AF-A0A6P0Y0Y1-F1
#
_entry.id   AF-A0A6P0Y0Y1-F1
#
_cell.length_a   1.000
_cell.length_b   1.000
_cell.length_c   1.000
_cell.angle_alpha   90.00
_cell.angle_beta   90.00
_cell.angle_gamma   90.00
#
_symmetry.space_group_name_H-M   'P 1'
#
loop_
_entity.id
_entity.type
_entity.pdbx_description
1 polymer ?
#
loop_
_entity_poly.entity_id
_entity_poly.type
_entity_poly.pdbx_seq_one_letter_code
_entity_poly.pdbx_strand_id
1 'polypeptide(L)'
;MLTPIKKWIKSQIPFANDLTKKLTAKKWPEKSIVYYLGKRFLVLESDLKTKGASGSDSAVFFLTREWVKQGYDVTVFTNCEDKEGIYGGVKYVNYDKINWYDTFDTLIMWRHPKMLPTYAKAKRTWFDWHDIITFDPVYLKPYNKIFVKSYYQCNLLPDIPDDKFVVINNGADSTVLELSKNQKQPYRLVYASRYYRGLEFMLMWGWPIIKREIPEAELHIYYGWTKRDYSEKLIPWRQKMMELMEQPGVIEHGIVGHNQLMYEKSTSAIHYYGCAYEEIDCISLRESAMVGCVPVTTNYAAGATLPSCWMS
;
A
#
# COMPACT_ATOMS: atom_id res chain seq x y z
N MET A 1 37.41 -11.55 21.10
CA MET A 1 38.05 -10.23 21.35
C MET A 1 38.17 -9.30 20.13
N LEU A 2 38.02 -9.77 18.88
CA LEU A 2 38.12 -8.91 17.68
C LEU A 2 36.89 -8.03 17.37
N THR A 3 35.71 -8.43 17.86
CA THR A 3 34.42 -7.77 17.56
C THR A 3 34.25 -6.39 18.22
N PRO A 4 34.61 -6.20 19.50
CA PRO A 4 34.51 -4.89 20.17
C PRO A 4 35.46 -3.85 19.58
N ILE A 5 36.69 -4.25 19.22
CA ILE A 5 37.70 -3.37 18.61
C ILE A 5 37.27 -2.93 17.21
N LYS A 6 36.72 -3.84 16.38
CA LYS A 6 36.14 -3.48 15.07
C LYS A 6 34.99 -2.48 15.21
N LYS A 7 34.15 -2.63 16.25
CA LYS A 7 33.01 -1.73 16.50
C LYS A 7 33.48 -0.34 16.96
N TRP A 8 34.53 -0.30 17.79
CA TRP A 8 35.16 0.94 18.26
C TRP A 8 35.90 1.68 17.14
N ILE A 9 36.70 1.00 16.31
CA ILE A 9 37.37 1.62 15.15
C ILE A 9 36.32 2.16 14.15
N LYS A 10 35.22 1.41 13.91
CA LYS A 10 34.10 1.88 13.09
C LYS A 10 33.38 3.10 13.65
N SER A 11 33.36 3.28 14.97
CA SER A 11 32.79 4.49 15.60
C SER A 11 33.74 5.69 15.60
N GLN A 12 35.05 5.46 15.50
CA GLN A 12 36.07 6.53 15.51
C GLN A 12 36.33 7.12 14.11
N ILE A 13 35.94 6.44 13.01
CA ILE A 13 36.17 6.92 11.64
C ILE A 13 34.92 6.73 10.78
N PRO A 14 33.93 7.64 10.85
CA PRO A 14 32.73 7.61 9.99
C PRO A 14 33.08 7.55 8.50
N PHE A 15 34.20 8.17 8.13
CA PHE A 15 34.73 8.24 6.77
C PHE A 15 35.16 6.88 6.20
N ALA A 16 35.54 5.90 7.03
CA ALA A 16 36.03 4.61 6.57
C ALA A 16 34.91 3.75 5.97
N ASN A 17 33.69 3.80 6.53
CA ASN A 17 32.53 3.10 5.96
C ASN A 17 32.11 3.73 4.63
N ASP A 18 32.15 5.05 4.53
CA ASP A 18 31.86 5.80 3.31
C ASP A 18 32.86 5.48 2.20
N LEU A 19 34.16 5.49 2.52
CA LEU A 19 35.24 5.12 1.60
C LEU A 19 35.12 3.66 1.16
N THR A 20 34.82 2.74 2.08
CA THR A 20 34.61 1.32 1.73
C THR A 20 33.45 1.18 0.75
N LYS A 21 32.31 1.82 1.01
CA LYS A 21 31.14 1.81 0.11
C LYS A 21 31.47 2.41 -1.26
N LYS A 22 32.27 3.48 -1.34
CA LYS A 22 32.74 4.04 -2.62
C LYS A 22 33.64 3.06 -3.39
N LEU A 23 34.57 2.40 -2.70
CA LEU A 23 35.50 1.44 -3.31
C LEU A 23 34.80 0.14 -3.76
N THR A 24 33.73 -0.26 -3.09
CA THR A 24 32.94 -1.45 -3.43
C THR A 24 31.68 -1.13 -4.25
N ALA A 25 31.54 0.12 -4.71
CA ALA A 25 30.43 0.53 -5.56
C ALA A 25 30.41 -0.27 -6.85
N LYS A 26 29.23 -0.76 -7.23
CA LYS A 26 29.04 -1.56 -8.45
C LYS A 26 28.05 -0.90 -9.40
N LYS A 27 28.10 -1.36 -10.65
CA LYS A 27 27.07 -1.07 -11.65
C LYS A 27 26.06 -2.22 -11.66
N TRP A 28 24.78 -1.89 -11.48
CA TRP A 28 23.71 -2.87 -11.61
C TRP A 28 23.45 -3.20 -13.09
N PRO A 29 23.07 -4.44 -13.42
CA PRO A 29 22.88 -4.87 -14.81
C PRO A 29 21.68 -4.18 -15.46
N GLU A 30 21.62 -4.21 -16.79
CA GLU A 30 20.42 -3.81 -17.52
C GLU A 30 19.22 -4.69 -17.13
N LYS A 31 18.02 -4.12 -17.18
CA LYS A 31 16.78 -4.75 -16.71
C LYS A 31 16.79 -5.09 -15.21
N SER A 32 17.60 -4.39 -14.41
CA SER A 32 17.47 -4.43 -12.96
C SER A 32 16.53 -3.35 -12.43
N ILE A 33 15.73 -3.71 -11.44
CA ILE A 33 14.85 -2.79 -10.71
C ILE A 33 15.21 -2.88 -9.23
N VAL A 34 15.71 -1.77 -8.68
CA VAL A 34 15.88 -1.58 -7.25
C VAL A 34 14.67 -0.81 -6.72
N TYR A 35 13.92 -1.42 -5.81
CA TYR A 35 12.76 -0.80 -5.15
C TYR A 35 13.07 -0.54 -3.67
N TYR A 36 13.18 0.72 -3.27
CA TYR A 36 13.59 1.11 -1.93
C TYR A 36 12.40 1.54 -1.07
N LEU A 37 12.11 0.76 -0.03
CA LEU A 37 11.01 0.96 0.93
C LEU A 37 11.50 1.49 2.29
N GLY A 38 12.81 1.51 2.52
CA GLY A 38 13.40 1.96 3.78
C GLY A 38 13.01 1.07 4.96
N LYS A 39 12.58 1.67 6.07
CA LYS A 39 12.31 0.96 7.33
C LYS A 39 10.99 0.17 7.35
N ARG A 40 10.26 0.09 6.24
CA ARG A 40 9.01 -0.67 6.18
C ARG A 40 9.29 -2.15 6.42
N PHE A 41 8.48 -2.81 7.24
CA PHE A 41 8.62 -4.26 7.45
C PHE A 41 8.29 -5.01 6.17
N LEU A 42 9.11 -6.03 5.88
CA LEU A 42 8.87 -6.99 4.81
C LEU A 42 7.50 -7.67 4.98
N VAL A 43 6.76 -7.74 3.88
CA VAL A 43 5.51 -8.47 3.78
C VAL A 43 5.70 -9.61 2.79
N LEU A 44 5.57 -10.84 3.28
CA LEU A 44 5.65 -12.06 2.46
C LEU A 44 4.25 -12.61 2.14
N GLU A 45 4.21 -13.59 1.24
CA GLU A 45 2.96 -14.24 0.83
C GLU A 45 2.19 -14.83 2.02
N SER A 46 2.91 -15.46 2.95
CA SER A 46 2.31 -16.05 4.16
C SER A 46 1.68 -14.98 5.05
N ASP A 47 2.33 -13.82 5.21
CA ASP A 47 1.79 -12.70 5.97
C ASP A 47 0.52 -12.15 5.30
N LEU A 48 0.53 -11.95 3.98
CA LEU A 48 -0.65 -11.51 3.24
C LEU A 48 -1.83 -12.47 3.40
N LYS A 49 -1.58 -13.77 3.21
CA LYS A 49 -2.63 -14.79 3.25
C LYS A 49 -3.23 -14.97 4.64
N THR A 50 -2.46 -14.77 5.71
CA THR A 50 -2.88 -15.13 7.08
C THR A 50 -3.13 -13.94 7.99
N LYS A 51 -2.30 -12.90 7.91
CA LYS A 51 -2.37 -11.71 8.78
C LYS A 51 -3.01 -10.51 8.09
N GLY A 52 -3.04 -10.51 6.76
CA GLY A 52 -3.42 -9.35 5.96
C GLY A 52 -2.30 -8.32 5.87
N ALA A 53 -2.48 -7.32 5.00
CA ALA A 53 -1.57 -6.19 4.87
C ALA A 53 -2.34 -4.94 4.42
N SER A 54 -1.70 -3.77 4.52
CA SER A 54 -2.29 -2.56 3.96
C SER A 54 -2.21 -2.58 2.42
N GLY A 55 -3.10 -1.85 1.75
CA GLY A 55 -3.13 -1.79 0.29
C GLY A 55 -1.81 -1.36 -0.36
N SER A 56 -1.08 -0.44 0.26
CA SER A 56 0.23 -0.02 -0.26
C SER A 56 1.30 -1.11 -0.12
N ASP A 57 1.24 -1.94 0.93
CA ASP A 57 2.20 -3.04 1.12
C ASP A 57 1.90 -4.21 0.17
N SER A 58 0.62 -4.58 0.03
CA SER A 58 0.20 -5.62 -0.90
C SER A 58 0.53 -5.22 -2.35
N ALA A 59 0.39 -3.94 -2.71
CA ALA A 59 0.78 -3.43 -4.01
C ALA A 59 2.25 -3.71 -4.33
N VAL A 60 3.18 -3.49 -3.38
CA VAL A 60 4.61 -3.79 -3.59
C VAL A 60 4.82 -5.30 -3.81
N PHE A 61 4.20 -6.13 -2.99
CA PHE A 61 4.32 -7.59 -3.12
C PHE A 61 3.84 -8.10 -4.48
N PHE A 62 2.65 -7.69 -4.93
CA PHE A 62 2.12 -8.16 -6.21
C PHE A 62 2.91 -7.59 -7.40
N LEU A 63 3.20 -6.28 -7.38
CA LEU A 63 3.88 -5.62 -8.48
C LEU A 63 5.29 -6.17 -8.74
N THR A 64 6.06 -6.40 -7.68
CA THR A 64 7.44 -6.90 -7.82
C THR A 64 7.49 -8.30 -8.44
N ARG A 65 6.51 -9.16 -8.17
CA ARG A 65 6.41 -10.49 -8.80
C ARG A 65 6.09 -10.40 -10.29
N GLU A 66 5.23 -9.47 -10.69
CA GLU A 66 4.92 -9.26 -12.10
C GLU A 66 6.13 -8.75 -12.89
N TRP A 67 6.97 -7.90 -12.29
CA TRP A 67 8.23 -7.50 -12.91
C TRP A 67 9.19 -8.68 -13.10
N VAL A 68 9.30 -9.59 -12.13
CA VAL A 68 10.10 -10.81 -12.28
C VAL A 68 9.58 -11.67 -13.42
N LYS A 69 8.26 -11.86 -13.55
CA LYS A 69 7.64 -12.61 -14.66
C LYS A 69 7.94 -11.99 -16.03
N GLN A 70 8.11 -10.67 -16.09
CA GLN A 70 8.52 -9.94 -17.30
C GLN A 70 10.04 -10.01 -17.56
N GLY A 71 10.80 -10.73 -16.73
CA GLY A 71 12.24 -10.98 -16.91
C GLY A 71 13.14 -9.88 -16.34
N TYR A 72 12.65 -9.08 -15.39
CA TYR A 72 13.49 -8.11 -14.66
C TYR A 72 14.18 -8.76 -13.44
N ASP A 73 15.40 -8.32 -13.15
CA ASP A 73 16.10 -8.62 -11.90
C ASP A 73 15.64 -7.63 -10.81
N VAL A 74 14.77 -8.09 -9.91
CA VAL A 74 14.11 -7.22 -8.93
C VAL A 74 14.73 -7.40 -7.55
N THR A 75 15.27 -6.31 -7.00
CA THR A 75 15.73 -6.23 -5.61
C THR A 75 14.95 -5.20 -4.82
N VAL A 76 14.34 -5.63 -3.72
CA VAL A 76 13.60 -4.78 -2.78
C VAL A 76 14.43 -4.55 -1.53
N PHE A 77 14.69 -3.28 -1.21
CA PHE A 77 15.37 -2.87 0.01
C PHE A 77 14.34 -2.42 1.05
N THR A 78 14.14 -3.22 2.08
CA THR A 78 13.11 -3.02 3.12
C THR A 78 13.64 -3.53 4.47
N ASN A 79 12.95 -3.29 5.58
CA ASN A 79 13.30 -3.95 6.85
C ASN A 79 12.91 -5.44 6.80
N CYS A 80 13.90 -6.29 6.54
CA CYS A 80 13.74 -7.73 6.44
C CYS A 80 13.93 -8.44 7.78
N GLU A 81 14.46 -7.75 8.79
CA GLU A 81 14.95 -8.38 10.02
C GLU A 81 15.91 -9.54 9.68
N ASP A 82 15.56 -10.78 10.04
CA ASP A 82 16.30 -12.00 9.74
C ASP A 82 15.82 -12.74 8.47
N LYS A 83 14.87 -12.17 7.73
CA LYS A 83 14.18 -12.80 6.59
C LYS A 83 14.66 -12.31 5.22
N GLU A 84 15.93 -11.93 5.11
CA GLU A 84 16.51 -11.68 3.78
C GLU A 84 16.51 -12.95 2.93
N GLY A 85 16.25 -12.82 1.63
CA GLY A 85 16.16 -13.98 0.76
C GLY A 85 15.55 -13.69 -0.60
N ILE A 86 15.32 -14.75 -1.36
CA ILE A 86 14.62 -14.69 -2.65
C ILE A 86 13.25 -15.35 -2.47
N TYR A 87 12.18 -14.61 -2.75
CA TYR A 87 10.80 -15.07 -2.64
C TYR A 87 10.05 -14.74 -3.93
N GLY A 88 9.48 -15.74 -4.60
CA GLY A 88 8.82 -15.54 -5.90
C GLY A 88 9.74 -14.94 -6.98
N GLY A 89 11.05 -15.20 -6.88
CA GLY A 89 12.09 -14.62 -7.74
C GLY A 89 12.48 -13.17 -7.40
N VAL A 90 11.81 -12.52 -6.46
CA VAL A 90 12.17 -11.18 -5.97
C VAL A 90 13.21 -11.31 -4.86
N LYS A 91 14.31 -10.55 -4.94
CA LYS A 91 15.35 -10.52 -3.92
C LYS A 91 15.04 -9.45 -2.87
N TYR A 92 14.92 -9.83 -1.60
CA TYR A 92 14.71 -8.93 -0.48
C TYR A 92 15.98 -8.80 0.34
N VAL A 93 16.38 -7.56 0.62
CA VAL A 93 17.61 -7.21 1.33
C VAL A 93 17.31 -6.14 2.38
N ASN A 94 17.95 -6.21 3.55
CA ASN A 94 17.78 -5.15 4.56
C ASN A 94 18.15 -3.78 3.99
N TYR A 95 17.29 -2.80 4.26
CA TYR A 95 17.36 -1.46 3.69
C TYR A 95 18.68 -0.72 3.95
N ASP A 96 19.40 -1.05 5.03
CA ASP A 96 20.66 -0.43 5.42
C ASP A 96 21.87 -0.97 4.64
N LYS A 97 21.72 -2.13 3.99
CA LYS A 97 22.73 -2.76 3.14
C LYS A 97 22.85 -2.14 1.75
N ILE A 98 21.94 -1.24 1.36
CA ILE A 98 22.07 -0.53 0.09
C ILE A 98 23.39 0.25 0.05
N ASN A 99 24.06 0.17 -1.09
CA ASN A 99 25.20 1.01 -1.38
C ASN A 99 24.75 2.15 -2.31
N TRP A 100 24.53 3.33 -1.74
CA TRP A 100 24.08 4.50 -2.50
C TRP A 100 25.13 5.06 -3.48
N TYR A 101 26.37 4.57 -3.44
CA TYR A 101 27.40 4.86 -4.45
C TYR A 101 27.32 3.95 -5.67
N ASP A 102 26.52 2.90 -5.64
CA ASP A 102 26.24 2.08 -6.81
C ASP A 102 25.63 2.93 -7.94
N THR A 103 25.79 2.44 -9.17
CA THR A 103 25.07 2.97 -10.33
C THR A 103 23.96 2.01 -10.73
N PHE A 104 22.72 2.45 -10.60
CA PHE A 104 21.52 1.64 -10.84
C PHE A 104 21.02 1.75 -12.29
N ASP A 105 20.39 0.70 -12.81
CA ASP A 105 19.64 0.79 -14.07
C ASP A 105 18.27 1.46 -13.82
N THR A 106 17.45 0.87 -12.94
CA THR A 106 16.20 1.48 -12.45
C THR A 106 16.20 1.54 -10.92
N LEU A 107 15.99 2.72 -10.36
CA LEU A 107 15.83 2.96 -8.93
C LEU A 107 14.45 3.59 -8.67
N ILE A 108 13.63 2.91 -7.88
CA ILE A 108 12.30 3.34 -7.49
C ILE A 108 12.30 3.62 -5.99
N MET A 109 11.86 4.82 -5.61
CA MET A 109 11.72 5.22 -4.21
C MET A 109 10.25 5.14 -3.82
N TRP A 110 9.94 4.44 -2.73
CA TRP A 110 8.56 4.27 -2.29
C TRP A 110 8.17 5.30 -1.23
N ARG A 111 7.02 5.97 -1.39
CA ARG A 111 6.31 6.84 -0.42
C ARG A 111 7.00 8.13 0.03
N HIS A 112 8.30 8.13 0.27
CA HIS A 112 9.01 9.29 0.81
C HIS A 112 10.18 9.69 -0.11
N PRO A 113 10.03 10.79 -0.89
CA PRO A 113 11.03 11.17 -1.88
C PRO A 113 12.34 11.65 -1.25
N LYS A 114 12.29 12.08 0.02
CA LYS A 114 13.46 12.51 0.82
C LYS A 114 14.46 11.39 1.12
N MET A 115 14.08 10.13 0.90
CA MET A 115 14.96 8.99 1.16
C MET A 115 16.07 8.84 0.10
N LEU A 116 15.95 9.52 -1.05
CA LEU A 116 16.94 9.45 -2.12
C LEU A 116 18.12 10.38 -1.80
N PRO A 117 19.35 9.86 -1.65
CA PRO A 117 20.52 10.71 -1.50
C PRO A 117 20.80 11.48 -2.79
N THR A 118 21.21 12.73 -2.67
CA THR A 118 21.48 13.62 -3.82
C THR A 118 22.62 13.15 -4.73
N TYR A 119 23.49 12.27 -4.24
CA TYR A 119 24.62 11.69 -4.98
C TYR A 119 24.31 10.33 -5.62
N ALA A 120 23.11 9.76 -5.41
CA ALA A 120 22.73 8.48 -6.00
C ALA A 120 22.66 8.58 -7.52
N LYS A 121 23.11 7.53 -8.22
CA LYS A 121 23.18 7.50 -9.70
C LYS A 121 22.30 6.39 -10.24
N ALA A 122 21.35 6.73 -11.12
CA ALA A 122 20.55 5.74 -11.83
C ALA A 122 20.26 6.19 -13.27
N LYS A 123 20.10 5.25 -14.20
CA LYS A 123 19.61 5.55 -15.56
C LYS A 123 18.15 6.01 -15.53
N ARG A 124 17.35 5.43 -14.63
CA ARG A 124 15.96 5.84 -14.33
C ARG A 124 15.78 5.94 -12.82
N THR A 125 15.34 7.10 -12.37
CA THR A 125 15.01 7.40 -10.97
C THR A 125 13.52 7.74 -10.90
N TRP A 126 12.73 6.88 -10.28
CA TRP A 126 11.27 7.04 -10.20
C TRP A 126 10.80 7.13 -8.75
N PHE A 127 9.70 7.84 -8.53
CA PHE A 127 9.06 7.95 -7.24
C PHE A 127 7.68 7.29 -7.30
N ASP A 128 7.46 6.23 -6.53
CA ASP A 128 6.14 5.60 -6.39
C ASP A 128 5.39 6.17 -5.18
N TRP A 129 4.41 7.05 -5.45
CA TRP A 129 3.74 7.85 -4.44
C TRP A 129 2.40 7.22 -4.01
N HIS A 130 2.32 6.82 -2.74
CA HIS A 130 1.15 6.13 -2.16
C HIS A 130 0.47 6.92 -1.04
N ASP A 131 0.65 8.23 -1.00
CA ASP A 131 0.10 9.09 0.06
C ASP A 131 -0.53 10.37 -0.52
N ILE A 132 -1.30 11.09 0.31
CA ILE A 132 -1.77 12.45 0.03
C ILE A 132 -0.82 13.53 0.53
N ILE A 133 0.25 13.14 1.25
CA ILE A 133 1.21 14.08 1.82
C ILE A 133 2.01 14.70 0.67
N THR A 134 1.95 16.02 0.57
CA THR A 134 2.72 16.81 -0.40
C THR A 134 4.15 17.00 0.06
N PHE A 135 5.03 17.32 -0.89
CA PHE A 135 6.45 17.51 -0.63
C PHE A 135 6.92 18.79 -1.28
N ASP A 136 7.92 19.42 -0.66
CA ASP A 136 8.65 20.51 -1.32
C ASP A 136 9.19 20.00 -2.68
N PRO A 137 8.92 20.72 -3.79
CA PRO A 137 9.38 20.35 -5.13
C PRO A 137 10.89 20.07 -5.23
N VAL A 138 11.71 20.64 -4.35
CA VAL A 138 13.16 20.38 -4.29
C VAL A 138 13.47 18.89 -4.13
N TYR A 139 12.66 18.16 -3.35
CA TYR A 139 12.85 16.72 -3.14
C TYR A 139 12.35 15.89 -4.31
N LEU A 140 11.50 16.46 -5.17
CA LEU A 140 10.98 15.78 -6.35
C LEU A 140 11.87 16.01 -7.57
N LYS A 141 12.68 17.08 -7.59
CA LYS A 141 13.58 17.41 -8.70
C LYS A 141 14.45 16.25 -9.24
N PRO A 142 15.02 15.35 -8.41
CA PRO A 142 15.88 14.27 -8.89
C PRO A 142 15.15 13.14 -9.65
N TYR A 143 13.82 13.06 -9.58
CA TYR A 143 13.04 11.97 -10.17
C TYR A 143 12.69 12.28 -11.62
N ASN A 144 12.89 11.31 -12.53
CA ASN A 144 12.49 11.42 -13.92
C ASN A 144 10.97 11.32 -14.09
N LYS A 145 10.32 10.48 -13.28
CA LYS A 145 8.88 10.25 -13.28
C LYS A 145 8.37 10.05 -11.85
N ILE A 146 7.12 10.43 -11.62
CA ILE A 146 6.38 10.24 -10.38
C ILE A 146 5.17 9.38 -10.72
N PHE A 147 5.08 8.21 -10.12
CA PHE A 147 3.95 7.30 -10.27
C PHE A 147 2.88 7.69 -9.27
N VAL A 148 1.74 8.12 -9.80
CA VAL A 148 0.55 8.51 -9.05
C VAL A 148 -0.54 7.48 -9.25
N LYS A 149 -1.44 7.33 -8.28
CA LYS A 149 -2.50 6.32 -8.31
C LYS A 149 -3.78 6.81 -9.00
N SER A 150 -3.93 8.12 -9.19
CA SER A 150 -5.06 8.74 -9.87
C SER A 150 -4.72 10.15 -10.36
N TYR A 151 -5.54 10.68 -11.27
CA TYR A 151 -5.47 12.08 -11.66
C TYR A 151 -5.74 13.05 -10.50
N TYR A 152 -6.55 12.64 -9.51
CA TYR A 152 -6.74 13.41 -8.28
C TYR A 152 -5.40 13.70 -7.60
N GLN A 153 -4.51 12.71 -7.53
CA GLN A 153 -3.22 12.85 -6.87
C GLN A 153 -2.27 13.77 -7.64
N CYS A 154 -2.39 13.91 -8.97
CA CYS A 154 -1.64 14.92 -9.74
C CYS A 154 -1.93 16.33 -9.21
N ASN A 155 -3.21 16.63 -8.95
CA ASN A 155 -3.66 17.96 -8.51
C ASN A 155 -3.17 18.34 -7.11
N LEU A 156 -2.65 17.39 -6.33
CA LEU A 156 -2.04 17.67 -5.02
C LEU A 156 -0.65 18.31 -5.14
N LEU A 157 -0.03 18.28 -6.33
CA LEU A 157 1.29 18.85 -6.60
C LEU A 157 1.26 19.73 -7.87
N PRO A 158 0.52 20.85 -7.83
CA PRO A 158 0.28 21.68 -9.02
C PRO A 158 1.54 22.34 -9.59
N ASP A 159 2.60 22.49 -8.78
CA ASP A 159 3.87 23.09 -9.20
C ASP A 159 4.77 22.12 -9.96
N ILE A 160 4.37 20.85 -10.10
CA ILE A 160 5.14 19.82 -10.79
C ILE A 160 4.61 19.68 -12.23
N PRO A 161 5.48 19.72 -13.25
CA PRO A 161 5.08 19.53 -14.64
C PRO A 161 4.34 18.21 -14.89
N ASP A 162 3.25 18.27 -15.66
CA ASP A 162 2.39 17.12 -15.97
C ASP A 162 3.15 15.95 -16.60
N ASP A 163 4.14 16.24 -17.44
CA ASP A 163 4.96 15.23 -18.12
C ASP A 163 5.79 14.40 -17.12
N LYS A 164 5.96 14.87 -15.88
CA LYS A 164 6.62 14.12 -14.82
C LYS A 164 5.71 13.05 -14.22
N PHE A 165 4.39 13.21 -14.29
CA PHE A 165 3.46 12.25 -13.73
C PHE A 165 3.20 11.08 -14.68
N VAL A 166 3.04 9.89 -14.10
CA VAL A 166 2.51 8.71 -14.79
C VAL A 166 1.45 8.11 -13.89
N VAL A 167 0.22 8.01 -14.39
CA VAL A 167 -0.88 7.40 -13.63
C VAL A 167 -0.76 5.89 -13.71
N ILE A 168 -0.42 5.27 -12.57
CA ILE A 168 -0.31 3.83 -12.37
C ILE A 168 -1.08 3.49 -11.09
N ASN A 169 -2.35 3.08 -11.25
CA ASN A 169 -3.18 2.58 -10.15
C ASN A 169 -2.54 1.36 -9.46
N ASN A 170 -2.99 1.03 -8.26
CA ASN A 170 -2.66 -0.24 -7.65
C ASN A 170 -3.29 -1.38 -8.45
N GLY A 171 -2.50 -2.41 -8.73
CA GLY A 171 -2.98 -3.68 -9.27
C GLY A 171 -3.69 -4.49 -8.18
N ALA A 172 -4.45 -5.49 -8.61
CA ALA A 172 -5.03 -6.51 -7.77
C ALA A 172 -4.67 -7.89 -8.34
N ASP A 173 -4.60 -8.91 -7.48
CA ASP A 173 -4.29 -10.28 -7.89
C ASP A 173 -5.44 -10.83 -8.74
N SER A 174 -5.16 -11.18 -10.00
CA SER A 174 -6.19 -11.69 -10.92
C SER A 174 -6.73 -13.06 -10.53
N THR A 175 -6.01 -13.82 -9.69
CA THR A 175 -6.47 -15.15 -9.25
C THR A 175 -7.77 -15.07 -8.43
N VAL A 176 -8.07 -13.93 -7.81
CA VAL A 176 -9.32 -13.76 -7.04
C VAL A 176 -10.57 -13.84 -7.93
N LEU A 177 -10.44 -13.64 -9.25
CA LEU A 177 -11.55 -13.78 -10.21
C LEU A 177 -12.18 -15.17 -10.16
N GLU A 178 -11.45 -16.20 -9.74
CA GLU A 178 -12.01 -17.55 -9.56
C GLU A 178 -13.15 -17.59 -8.54
N LEU A 179 -13.12 -16.68 -7.55
CA LEU A 179 -14.14 -16.56 -6.50
C LEU A 179 -15.41 -15.83 -6.98
N SER A 180 -15.39 -15.21 -8.17
CA SER A 180 -16.55 -14.48 -8.70
C SER A 180 -17.81 -15.35 -8.87
N LYS A 181 -17.63 -16.68 -8.96
CA LYS A 181 -18.69 -17.67 -9.09
C LYS A 181 -19.39 -18.03 -7.78
N ASN A 182 -18.88 -17.55 -6.64
CA ASN A 182 -19.47 -17.83 -5.34
C ASN A 182 -20.88 -17.23 -5.23
N GLN A 183 -21.78 -17.98 -4.59
CA GLN A 183 -23.15 -17.54 -4.38
C GLN A 183 -23.19 -16.30 -3.47
N LYS A 184 -23.87 -15.25 -3.93
CA LYS A 184 -24.04 -14.02 -3.14
C LYS A 184 -25.11 -14.19 -2.07
N GLN A 185 -24.83 -13.64 -0.90
CA GLN A 185 -25.81 -13.36 0.14
C GLN A 185 -26.35 -11.95 -0.10
N PRO A 186 -27.61 -11.80 -0.55
CA PRO A 186 -28.13 -10.54 -1.10
C PRO A 186 -28.13 -9.38 -0.11
N TYR A 187 -28.25 -9.65 1.19
CA TYR A 187 -28.30 -8.63 2.25
C TYR A 187 -27.00 -8.50 3.05
N ARG A 188 -25.91 -9.11 2.56
CA ARG A 188 -24.58 -9.03 3.17
C ARG A 188 -23.79 -7.89 2.53
N LEU A 189 -23.45 -6.89 3.35
CA LEU A 189 -22.63 -5.74 3.00
C LEU A 189 -21.24 -5.90 3.62
N VAL A 190 -20.19 -5.43 2.93
CA VAL A 190 -18.82 -5.40 3.47
C VAL A 190 -18.27 -3.99 3.51
N TYR A 191 -17.45 -3.72 4.54
CA TYR A 191 -16.56 -2.58 4.62
C TYR A 191 -15.14 -3.08 4.91
N ALA A 192 -14.19 -2.79 4.01
CA ALA A 192 -12.83 -3.35 4.12
C ALA A 192 -11.73 -2.29 4.00
N SER A 193 -11.83 -1.23 4.81
CA SER A 193 -10.93 -0.06 4.81
C SER A 193 -10.68 0.47 6.22
N ARG A 194 -9.75 1.43 6.38
CA ARG A 194 -9.53 2.10 7.69
C ARG A 194 -10.80 2.74 8.21
N TYR A 195 -11.08 2.61 9.50
CA TYR A 195 -12.36 3.08 10.08
C TYR A 195 -12.57 4.59 9.93
N TYR A 196 -11.52 5.40 10.09
CA TYR A 196 -11.63 6.86 9.91
C TYR A 196 -11.94 7.28 8.46
N ARG A 197 -11.90 6.37 7.47
CA ARG A 197 -12.13 6.70 6.05
C ARG A 197 -13.60 6.77 5.66
N GLY A 198 -14.53 6.75 6.61
CA GLY A 198 -15.95 6.97 6.34
C GLY A 198 -16.90 6.09 7.15
N LEU A 199 -16.39 5.03 7.80
CA LEU A 199 -17.21 4.08 8.54
C LEU A 199 -18.08 4.75 9.62
N GLU A 200 -17.54 5.76 10.30
CA GLU A 200 -18.28 6.54 11.30
C GLU A 200 -19.59 7.12 10.74
N PHE A 201 -19.51 7.83 9.62
CA PHE A 201 -20.69 8.45 9.00
C PHE A 201 -21.66 7.41 8.45
N MET A 202 -21.13 6.31 7.93
CA MET A 202 -21.96 5.20 7.48
C MET A 202 -22.75 4.59 8.64
N LEU A 203 -22.11 4.34 9.78
CA LEU A 203 -22.76 3.78 10.97
C LEU A 203 -23.72 4.77 11.63
N MET A 204 -23.42 6.08 11.62
CA MET A 204 -24.31 7.09 12.19
C MET A 204 -25.57 7.32 11.36
N TRP A 205 -25.45 7.36 10.03
CA TRP A 205 -26.49 7.90 9.17
C TRP A 205 -27.07 6.89 8.19
N GLY A 206 -26.21 6.09 7.56
CA GLY A 206 -26.65 5.17 6.51
C GLY A 206 -27.17 3.83 7.05
N TRP A 207 -26.44 3.23 7.98
CA TRP A 207 -26.76 1.92 8.52
C TRP A 207 -28.14 1.86 9.20
N PRO A 208 -28.55 2.84 10.04
CA PRO A 208 -29.88 2.82 10.64
C PRO A 208 -31.02 2.81 9.61
N ILE A 209 -30.83 3.49 8.47
CA ILE A 209 -31.80 3.50 7.37
C ILE A 209 -31.84 2.12 6.71
N ILE A 210 -30.68 1.58 6.31
CA ILE A 210 -30.58 0.26 5.68
C ILE A 210 -31.21 -0.81 6.56
N LYS A 211 -30.89 -0.82 7.86
CA LYS A 211 -31.37 -1.83 8.81
C LYS A 211 -32.88 -1.71 9.07
N ARG A 212 -33.46 -0.51 8.98
CA ARG A 212 -34.90 -0.31 9.10
C ARG A 212 -35.66 -0.84 7.88
N GLU A 213 -35.16 -0.55 6.68
CA GLU A 213 -35.82 -0.96 5.43
C GLU A 213 -35.56 -2.45 5.10
N ILE A 214 -34.41 -2.99 5.53
CA ILE A 214 -33.99 -4.38 5.33
C ILE A 214 -33.52 -4.95 6.68
N PRO A 215 -34.44 -5.43 7.53
CA PRO A 215 -34.11 -5.96 8.85
C PRO A 215 -33.11 -7.13 8.85
N GLU A 216 -33.01 -7.88 7.75
CA GLU A 216 -32.08 -8.99 7.55
C GLU A 216 -30.67 -8.54 7.13
N ALA A 217 -30.46 -7.26 6.82
CA ALA A 217 -29.16 -6.78 6.36
C ALA A 217 -28.08 -6.93 7.43
N GLU A 218 -26.90 -7.35 7.00
CA GLU A 218 -25.70 -7.46 7.82
C GLU A 218 -24.56 -6.64 7.22
N LEU A 219 -23.86 -5.87 8.06
CA LEU A 219 -22.66 -5.12 7.70
C LEU A 219 -21.45 -5.78 8.35
N HIS A 220 -20.59 -6.37 7.52
CA HIS A 220 -19.36 -7.02 7.93
C HIS A 220 -18.15 -6.11 7.73
N ILE A 221 -17.45 -5.80 8.82
CA ILE A 221 -16.32 -4.87 8.85
C ILE A 221 -15.01 -5.67 8.96
N TYR A 222 -14.10 -5.47 8.00
CA TYR A 222 -12.81 -6.15 7.92
C TYR A 222 -11.67 -5.13 7.78
N TYR A 223 -11.01 -4.78 8.88
CA TYR A 223 -9.76 -4.01 8.83
C TYR A 223 -8.95 -4.14 10.12
N GLY A 224 -9.61 -3.99 11.26
CA GLY A 224 -9.01 -4.03 12.59
C GLY A 224 -8.38 -2.71 13.04
N TRP A 225 -8.29 -2.56 14.36
CA TRP A 225 -7.62 -1.42 14.99
C TRP A 225 -6.11 -1.47 14.77
N THR A 226 -5.50 -0.33 14.47
CA THR A 226 -4.05 -0.19 14.34
C THR A 226 -3.45 0.44 15.59
N LYS A 227 -2.13 0.32 15.77
CA LYS A 227 -1.40 0.99 16.87
C LYS A 227 -1.71 2.49 16.98
N ARG A 228 -1.96 3.17 15.85
CA ARG A 228 -2.28 4.60 15.83
C ARG A 228 -3.61 4.89 16.52
N ASP A 229 -4.58 4.00 16.37
CA ASP A 229 -5.94 4.14 16.92
C ASP A 229 -5.97 3.93 18.45
N TYR A 230 -4.84 3.48 19.03
CA TYR A 230 -4.63 3.40 20.48
C TYR A 230 -3.95 4.62 21.10
N SER A 231 -3.62 5.64 20.30
CA SER A 231 -3.09 6.90 20.84
C SER A 231 -4.13 7.63 21.70
N GLU A 232 -3.66 8.33 22.76
CA GLU A 232 -4.53 9.05 23.71
C GLU A 232 -5.49 10.00 23.02
N LYS A 233 -5.02 10.69 21.97
CA LYS A 233 -5.80 11.64 21.18
C LYS A 233 -7.01 11.02 20.48
N LEU A 234 -6.98 9.71 20.22
CA LEU A 234 -8.04 8.99 19.50
C LEU A 234 -8.93 8.15 20.42
N ILE A 235 -8.69 8.15 21.75
CA ILE A 235 -9.55 7.41 22.70
C ILE A 235 -11.03 7.79 22.57
N PRO A 236 -11.41 9.09 22.54
CA PRO A 236 -12.83 9.46 22.44
C PRO A 236 -13.47 8.99 21.13
N TRP A 237 -12.74 9.13 20.01
CA TRP A 237 -13.19 8.66 18.71
C TRP A 237 -13.35 7.14 18.68
N ARG A 238 -12.39 6.39 19.24
CA ARG A 238 -12.45 4.93 19.30
C ARG A 238 -13.64 4.44 20.14
N GLN A 239 -13.90 5.06 21.29
CA GLN A 239 -15.05 4.74 22.14
C GLN A 239 -16.37 4.93 21.37
N LYS A 240 -16.53 6.09 20.72
CA LYS A 240 -17.69 6.36 19.85
C LYS A 240 -17.84 5.29 18.76
N MET A 241 -16.75 4.92 18.09
CA MET A 241 -16.79 3.89 17.05
C MET A 241 -17.19 2.51 17.58
N MET A 242 -16.72 2.14 18.78
CA MET A 242 -17.12 0.87 19.42
C MET A 242 -18.62 0.85 19.70
N GLU A 243 -19.18 1.92 20.27
CA GLU A 243 -20.62 2.06 20.50
C GLU A 243 -21.42 1.98 19.18
N LEU A 244 -20.94 2.66 18.12
CA LEU A 244 -21.58 2.60 16.81
C LEU A 244 -21.53 1.21 16.17
N MET A 245 -20.54 0.38 16.49
CA MET A 245 -20.42 -0.99 15.98
C MET A 245 -21.27 -2.00 16.75
N GLU A 246 -21.86 -1.63 17.89
CA GLU A 246 -22.80 -2.47 18.65
C GLU A 246 -24.23 -2.47 18.07
N GLN A 247 -24.47 -1.67 17.02
CA GLN A 247 -25.77 -1.60 16.36
C GLN A 247 -26.21 -2.95 15.77
N PRO A 248 -27.52 -3.27 15.74
CA PRO A 248 -28.02 -4.52 15.19
C PRO A 248 -27.54 -4.79 13.76
N GLY A 249 -27.04 -6.00 13.52
CA GLY A 249 -26.54 -6.44 12.22
C GLY A 249 -25.16 -5.90 11.83
N VAL A 250 -24.46 -5.15 12.70
CA VAL A 250 -23.06 -4.78 12.48
C VAL A 250 -22.14 -5.82 13.12
N ILE A 251 -21.17 -6.31 12.37
CA ILE A 251 -20.24 -7.37 12.81
C ILE A 251 -18.81 -6.96 12.44
N GLU A 252 -17.98 -6.66 13.44
CA GLU A 252 -16.56 -6.34 13.28
C GLU A 252 -15.71 -7.61 13.44
N HIS A 253 -14.92 -7.92 12.41
CA HIS A 253 -14.08 -9.13 12.34
C HIS A 253 -12.60 -8.84 12.61
N GLY A 254 -12.25 -7.58 12.87
CA GLY A 254 -10.87 -7.13 12.93
C GLY A 254 -10.12 -7.31 11.61
N ILE A 255 -8.81 -7.57 11.74
CA ILE A 255 -7.95 -7.87 10.59
C ILE A 255 -8.03 -9.36 10.25
N VAL A 256 -8.18 -9.66 8.96
CA VAL A 256 -8.17 -11.03 8.44
C VAL A 256 -7.16 -11.15 7.30
N GLY A 257 -6.73 -12.38 7.03
CA GLY A 257 -5.89 -12.70 5.88
C GLY A 257 -6.56 -12.40 4.55
N HIS A 258 -5.76 -12.11 3.51
CA HIS A 258 -6.26 -11.74 2.17
C HIS A 258 -7.18 -12.81 1.59
N ASN A 259 -6.87 -14.09 1.74
CA ASN A 259 -7.71 -15.19 1.26
C ASN A 259 -9.11 -15.16 1.88
N GLN A 260 -9.19 -14.97 3.20
CA GLN A 260 -10.46 -14.85 3.89
C GLN A 260 -11.19 -13.58 3.44
N LEU A 261 -10.50 -12.44 3.37
CA LEU A 261 -11.11 -11.19 2.92
C LEU A 261 -11.71 -11.31 1.50
N MET A 262 -11.00 -11.97 0.58
CA MET A 262 -11.49 -12.19 -0.78
C MET A 262 -12.70 -13.12 -0.81
N TYR A 263 -12.69 -14.18 0.01
CA TYR A 263 -13.85 -15.06 0.18
C TYR A 263 -15.07 -14.27 0.70
N GLU A 264 -14.90 -13.47 1.75
CA GLU A 264 -15.98 -12.67 2.34
C GLU A 264 -16.52 -11.63 1.36
N LYS A 265 -15.65 -10.96 0.59
CA LYS A 265 -16.09 -10.10 -0.51
C LYS A 265 -16.86 -10.91 -1.56
N SER A 266 -16.37 -12.10 -1.93
CA SER A 266 -16.98 -12.93 -2.98
C SER A 266 -18.35 -13.50 -2.62
N THR A 267 -18.74 -13.55 -1.35
CA THR A 267 -20.09 -13.96 -0.91
C THR A 267 -20.98 -12.76 -0.61
N SER A 268 -20.43 -11.55 -0.53
CA SER A 268 -21.17 -10.34 -0.19
C SER A 268 -21.71 -9.64 -1.42
N ALA A 269 -22.91 -9.08 -1.32
CA ALA A 269 -23.56 -8.40 -2.44
C ALA A 269 -22.96 -7.02 -2.71
N ILE A 270 -22.69 -6.25 -1.65
CA ILE A 270 -22.31 -4.84 -1.75
C ILE A 270 -21.05 -4.56 -0.92
N HIS A 271 -20.08 -3.88 -1.51
CA HIS A 271 -19.03 -3.20 -0.74
C HIS A 271 -19.51 -1.78 -0.44
N TYR A 272 -20.02 -1.60 0.77
CA TYR A 272 -20.54 -0.32 1.23
C TYR A 272 -19.37 0.54 1.71
N TYR A 273 -18.98 1.54 0.93
CA TYR A 273 -17.80 2.37 1.20
C TYR A 273 -18.09 3.85 0.99
N GLY A 274 -18.80 4.46 1.95
CA GLY A 274 -19.06 5.90 2.01
C GLY A 274 -17.80 6.71 2.33
N CYS A 275 -16.81 6.70 1.43
CA CYS A 275 -15.50 7.28 1.68
C CYS A 275 -15.58 8.80 1.91
N ALA A 276 -15.09 9.24 3.07
CA ALA A 276 -14.99 10.66 3.43
C ALA A 276 -13.52 11.13 3.50
N TYR A 277 -12.59 10.28 3.03
CA TYR A 277 -11.16 10.56 3.00
C TYR A 277 -10.71 10.87 1.57
N GLU A 278 -9.63 11.63 1.43
CA GLU A 278 -8.98 11.94 0.15
C GLU A 278 -8.29 10.69 -0.42
N GLU A 279 -9.08 9.68 -0.77
CA GLU A 279 -8.57 8.43 -1.32
C GLU A 279 -7.87 8.69 -2.65
N ILE A 280 -6.64 8.21 -2.78
CA ILE A 280 -5.84 8.35 -4.01
C ILE A 280 -6.07 7.19 -4.98
N ASP A 281 -6.46 6.03 -4.46
CA ASP A 281 -6.88 4.82 -5.15
C ASP A 281 -7.39 3.81 -4.12
N CYS A 282 -8.27 2.88 -4.53
CA CYS A 282 -8.86 1.91 -3.61
C CYS A 282 -8.76 0.49 -4.15
N ILE A 283 -7.65 -0.18 -3.80
CA ILE A 283 -7.46 -1.61 -4.11
C ILE A 283 -8.60 -2.46 -3.54
N SER A 284 -9.14 -2.09 -2.36
CA SER A 284 -10.19 -2.85 -1.70
C SER A 284 -11.50 -2.85 -2.49
N LEU A 285 -11.88 -1.71 -3.10
CA LEU A 285 -13.03 -1.65 -4.02
C LEU A 285 -12.78 -2.42 -5.31
N ARG A 286 -11.56 -2.34 -5.86
CA ARG A 286 -11.17 -3.07 -7.08
C ARG A 286 -11.29 -4.58 -6.90
N GLU A 287 -10.76 -5.10 -5.81
CA GLU A 287 -10.90 -6.51 -5.43
C GLU A 287 -12.37 -6.92 -5.28
N SER A 288 -13.20 -6.08 -4.65
CA SER A 288 -14.64 -6.34 -4.53
C SER A 288 -15.32 -6.40 -5.90
N ALA A 289 -15.04 -5.43 -6.78
CA ALA A 289 -15.59 -5.43 -8.13
C ALA A 289 -15.19 -6.69 -8.92
N MET A 290 -13.94 -7.13 -8.81
CA MET A 290 -13.45 -8.34 -9.48
C MET A 290 -14.22 -9.59 -9.09
N VAL A 291 -14.62 -9.71 -7.82
CA VAL A 291 -15.39 -10.87 -7.35
C VAL A 291 -16.90 -10.65 -7.44
N GLY A 292 -17.39 -9.56 -8.05
CA GLY A 292 -18.82 -9.26 -8.18
C GLY A 292 -19.50 -8.74 -6.91
N CYS A 293 -18.72 -8.25 -5.93
CA CYS A 293 -19.21 -7.51 -4.77
C CYS A 293 -19.32 -6.03 -5.15
N VAL A 294 -20.54 -5.55 -5.38
CA VAL A 294 -20.80 -4.27 -6.04
C VAL A 294 -20.34 -3.10 -5.16
N PRO A 295 -19.34 -2.30 -5.60
CA PRO A 295 -18.94 -1.10 -4.87
C PRO A 295 -20.03 -0.04 -4.85
N VAL A 296 -20.39 0.44 -3.66
CA VAL A 296 -21.21 1.64 -3.47
C VAL A 296 -20.35 2.65 -2.72
N THR A 297 -19.93 3.71 -3.41
CA THR A 297 -18.97 4.68 -2.89
C THR A 297 -19.32 6.12 -3.25
N THR A 298 -18.51 7.07 -2.79
CA THR A 298 -18.71 8.51 -2.98
C THR A 298 -18.01 9.00 -4.25
N ASN A 299 -18.48 10.11 -4.80
CA ASN A 299 -17.84 10.84 -5.88
C ASN A 299 -16.79 11.84 -5.36
N TYR A 300 -15.97 11.43 -4.38
CA TYR A 300 -14.96 12.27 -3.74
C TYR A 300 -13.55 11.76 -4.03
N ALA A 301 -12.59 12.69 -4.22
CA ALA A 301 -11.19 12.39 -4.56
C ALA A 301 -11.06 11.40 -5.73
N ALA A 302 -10.28 10.32 -5.60
CA ALA A 302 -10.17 9.31 -6.68
C ALA A 302 -11.48 8.58 -6.99
N GLY A 303 -12.48 8.60 -6.09
CA GLY A 303 -13.83 8.10 -6.35
C GLY A 303 -14.64 8.98 -7.32
N ALA A 304 -14.23 10.24 -7.53
CA ALA A 304 -14.83 11.15 -8.51
C ALA A 304 -14.34 10.91 -9.94
N THR A 305 -13.13 10.39 -10.10
CA THR A 305 -12.56 10.07 -11.41
C THR A 305 -13.30 8.90 -12.03
N LEU A 306 -14.20 9.19 -12.96
CA LEU A 306 -15.00 8.18 -13.65
C LEU A 306 -14.12 7.09 -14.30
N PRO A 307 -14.60 5.84 -14.27
CA PRO A 307 -14.11 4.71 -15.03
C PRO A 307 -14.00 4.85 -16.56
N SER A 308 -13.09 5.63 -17.13
CA SER A 308 -12.76 5.38 -18.55
C SER A 308 -12.07 4.01 -18.75
N CYS A 309 -11.59 3.39 -17.67
CA CYS A 309 -10.82 2.14 -17.70
C CYS A 309 -11.56 0.89 -17.18
N TRP A 310 -12.86 0.98 -16.84
CA TRP A 310 -13.64 -0.20 -16.40
C TRP A 310 -14.63 -0.70 -17.47
N MET A 311 -14.61 -0.09 -18.66
CA MET A 311 -15.44 -0.44 -19.82
C MET A 311 -14.58 -0.74 -21.08
N SER A 312 -13.33 -1.16 -20.91
CA SER A 312 -12.46 -1.62 -22.01
C SER A 312 -11.95 -3.02 -21.78
#